data_AF-A0A3D8P8D4-F1
#
_entry.id   AF-A0A3D8P8D4-F1
#
_cell.length_a   1.000
_cell.length_b   1.000
_cell.length_c   1.000
_cell.angle_alpha   90.00
_cell.angle_beta   90.00
_cell.angle_gamma   90.00
#
_symmetry.space_group_name_H-M   'P 1'
#
loop_
_entity.id
_entity.type
_entity.pdbx_description
1 polymer ?
#
loop_
_entity_poly.entity_id
_entity_poly.type
_entity_poly.pdbx_seq_one_letter_code
_entity_poly.pdbx_strand_id
1 'polypeptide(L)'
;MVPPEGPRQSLELAAGDQPALRLRSTGAAAPEVLAIGLDPQGVPRELARLKPGEGAQDRGVTSWPVPIDLPSELRNRITRFEIEGQASAGAVLLADDSLRRRKVALVGDDRAGEGQRLLSPLHYLRRALAPSTDLIEGGMGDVLQAAPDVIVLADQIGLADTPGLREWVEGGGLLIRFAGPRMAASERLAEEPLLPVRLRAGGRDIGGALAWGEPRGIADFAADGPFAGLAVPADAAVRAQLLAEPAPDLGDRIIARLSDGTPLVTRAALGQGQLVLFHTTANAEWSNLAISGLFVEMLDRLVRSARVIAETPEADPAEQPFWLPELVLDGFGRAAEPGDPVPVAAADFARGPAPAAPAGLYRGGERMVALNAGGPMVPADWPG
;
A
#
# COMPACT_ATOMS: atom_id res chain seq x y z
N MET A 1 -36.66 -9.10 -22.02
CA MET A 1 -36.51 -8.63 -20.63
C MET A 1 -37.01 -7.20 -20.58
N VAL A 2 -38.04 -6.91 -19.77
CA VAL A 2 -38.46 -5.53 -19.49
C VAL A 2 -37.38 -4.91 -18.60
N PRO A 3 -36.86 -3.70 -18.89
CA PRO A 3 -35.96 -3.03 -17.98
C PRO A 3 -36.62 -2.93 -16.59
N PRO A 4 -35.91 -3.17 -15.48
CA PRO A 4 -36.53 -3.09 -14.16
C PRO A 4 -37.23 -1.73 -13.98
N GLU A 5 -38.48 -1.74 -13.51
CA GLU A 5 -39.17 -0.50 -13.12
C GLU A 5 -38.46 0.10 -11.90
N GLY A 6 -38.03 1.36 -12.01
CA GLY A 6 -37.37 2.09 -10.93
C GLY A 6 -36.11 2.84 -11.34
N PRO A 7 -35.54 3.63 -10.43
CA PRO A 7 -34.30 4.34 -10.68
C PRO A 7 -33.15 3.37 -10.92
N ARG A 8 -32.25 3.71 -11.85
CA ARG A 8 -30.99 2.99 -12.01
C ARG A 8 -30.05 3.46 -10.93
N GLN A 9 -29.37 2.51 -10.29
CA GLN A 9 -28.40 2.78 -9.24
C GLN A 9 -27.08 2.08 -9.55
N SER A 10 -25.97 2.76 -9.27
CA SER A 10 -24.63 2.18 -9.38
C SER A 10 -23.77 2.54 -8.18
N LEU A 11 -22.84 1.66 -7.85
CA LEU A 11 -21.85 1.84 -6.81
C LEU A 11 -20.45 1.74 -7.41
N GLU A 12 -19.61 2.73 -7.15
CA GLU A 12 -18.20 2.72 -7.56
C GLU A 12 -17.29 3.08 -6.39
N LEU A 13 -16.04 2.65 -6.40
CA LEU A 13 -15.05 3.07 -5.42
C LEU A 13 -14.58 4.47 -5.81
N ALA A 14 -14.66 5.44 -4.90
CA ALA A 14 -14.14 6.78 -5.13
C ALA A 14 -12.63 6.80 -4.88
N ALA A 15 -11.88 7.34 -5.85
CA ALA A 15 -10.47 7.64 -5.65
C ALA A 15 -10.30 8.83 -4.69
N GLY A 16 -9.40 8.71 -3.72
CA GLY A 16 -9.07 9.77 -2.75
C GLY A 16 -8.24 9.25 -1.57
N ASP A 17 -7.79 10.17 -0.70
CA ASP A 17 -6.95 9.85 0.47
C ASP A 17 -7.68 8.99 1.52
N GLN A 18 -9.01 9.11 1.57
CA GLN A 18 -9.87 8.24 2.38
C GLN A 18 -10.73 7.38 1.46
N PRO A 19 -10.81 6.06 1.71
CA PRO A 19 -11.64 5.20 0.89
C PRO A 19 -13.11 5.54 1.16
N ALA A 20 -13.79 5.86 0.09
CA ALA A 20 -15.21 6.13 0.06
C ALA A 20 -15.81 5.43 -1.15
N LEU A 21 -17.10 5.13 -1.08
CA LEU A 21 -17.85 4.70 -2.25
C LEU A 21 -18.53 5.94 -2.84
N ARG A 22 -18.90 5.86 -4.10
CA ARG A 22 -19.79 6.80 -4.75
C ARG A 22 -21.03 6.05 -5.20
N LEU A 23 -22.14 6.40 -4.57
CA LEU A 23 -23.47 5.92 -4.94
C LEU A 23 -24.03 6.87 -5.99
N ARG A 24 -24.48 6.36 -7.13
CA ARG A 24 -25.17 7.13 -8.16
C ARG A 24 -26.57 6.60 -8.38
N SER A 25 -27.52 7.48 -8.62
CA SER A 25 -28.91 7.14 -8.90
C SER A 25 -29.52 8.06 -9.94
N THR A 26 -30.38 7.55 -10.81
CA THR A 26 -31.29 8.37 -11.62
C THR A 26 -32.51 8.84 -10.83
N GLY A 27 -32.66 8.41 -9.57
CA GLY A 27 -33.69 8.85 -8.64
C GLY A 27 -33.16 9.79 -7.55
N ALA A 28 -34.05 10.26 -6.69
CA ALA A 28 -33.72 11.19 -5.60
C ALA A 28 -33.37 10.51 -4.27
N ALA A 29 -33.63 9.20 -4.13
CA ALA A 29 -33.37 8.47 -2.90
C ALA A 29 -31.90 8.05 -2.77
N ALA A 30 -31.37 8.20 -1.55
CA ALA A 30 -30.02 7.78 -1.15
C ALA A 30 -30.12 6.57 -0.20
N PRO A 31 -30.31 5.34 -0.72
CA PRO A 31 -30.33 4.14 0.11
C PRO A 31 -29.01 3.94 0.86
N GLU A 32 -29.07 3.27 2.01
CA GLU A 32 -27.88 2.85 2.74
C GLU A 32 -27.10 1.80 1.96
N VAL A 33 -25.79 1.74 2.21
CA VAL A 33 -24.90 0.74 1.60
C VAL A 33 -24.48 -0.27 2.66
N LEU A 34 -24.78 -1.54 2.43
CA LEU A 34 -24.42 -2.64 3.30
C LEU A 34 -22.97 -3.07 3.01
N ALA A 35 -22.15 -3.17 4.04
CA ALA A 35 -20.82 -3.76 3.96
C ALA A 35 -20.91 -5.24 4.37
N ILE A 36 -20.76 -6.14 3.40
CA ILE A 36 -20.85 -7.58 3.62
C ILE A 36 -19.45 -8.17 3.67
N GLY A 37 -19.21 -9.03 4.64
CA GLY A 37 -17.91 -9.67 4.84
C GLY A 37 -18.01 -10.95 5.65
N LEU A 38 -16.87 -11.55 5.97
CA LEU A 38 -16.83 -12.78 6.77
C LEU A 38 -16.79 -12.45 8.27
N ASP A 39 -17.55 -13.19 9.08
CA ASP A 39 -17.41 -13.18 10.53
C ASP A 39 -16.08 -13.85 10.98
N PRO A 40 -15.65 -13.81 12.27
CA PRO A 40 -14.43 -14.51 12.69
C PRO A 40 -14.45 -16.02 12.47
N GLN A 41 -15.63 -16.60 12.22
CA GLN A 41 -15.85 -18.02 11.95
C GLN A 41 -15.92 -18.30 10.43
N GLY A 42 -15.72 -17.29 9.58
CA GLY A 42 -15.72 -17.42 8.12
C GLY A 42 -17.12 -17.39 7.48
N VAL A 43 -18.16 -16.98 8.20
CA VAL A 43 -19.54 -16.94 7.68
C VAL A 43 -19.87 -15.55 7.12
N PRO A 44 -20.44 -15.44 5.91
CA PRO A 44 -20.89 -14.15 5.36
C PRO A 44 -21.95 -13.46 6.24
N ARG A 45 -21.71 -12.20 6.61
CA ARG A 45 -22.58 -11.35 7.44
C ARG A 45 -22.53 -9.89 6.98
N GLU A 46 -23.59 -9.15 7.30
CA GLU A 46 -23.54 -7.68 7.31
C GLU A 46 -22.63 -7.25 8.45
N LEU A 47 -21.48 -6.65 8.12
CA LEU A 47 -20.50 -6.16 9.10
C LEU A 47 -20.78 -4.72 9.50
N ALA A 48 -21.33 -3.92 8.58
CA ALA A 48 -21.69 -2.54 8.82
C ALA A 48 -22.72 -2.01 7.82
N ARG A 49 -23.32 -0.88 8.17
CA ARG A 49 -24.26 -0.14 7.34
C ARG A 49 -23.78 1.30 7.18
N LEU A 50 -23.50 1.69 5.94
CA LEU A 50 -22.90 2.98 5.59
C LEU A 50 -23.97 3.94 5.08
N LYS A 51 -23.92 5.18 5.58
CA LYS A 51 -24.87 6.24 5.23
C LYS A 51 -24.30 7.12 4.13
N PRO A 52 -25.04 7.38 3.04
CA PRO A 52 -24.66 8.39 2.07
C PRO A 52 -24.61 9.79 2.71
N GLY A 53 -23.62 10.58 2.31
CA GLY A 53 -23.49 11.99 2.68
C GLY A 53 -24.41 12.90 1.87
N GLU A 54 -24.01 14.15 1.65
CA GLU A 54 -24.78 15.08 0.82
C GLU A 54 -24.67 14.75 -0.67
N GLY A 55 -25.81 14.75 -1.36
CA GLY A 55 -25.90 14.41 -2.77
C GLY A 55 -25.67 15.62 -3.67
N ALA A 56 -24.95 15.42 -4.77
CA ALA A 56 -24.84 16.39 -5.85
C ALA A 56 -25.56 15.85 -7.09
N GLN A 57 -26.47 16.66 -7.65
CA GLN A 57 -27.18 16.31 -8.87
C GLN A 57 -26.51 16.95 -10.08
N ASP A 58 -26.26 16.15 -11.12
CA ASP A 58 -25.78 16.60 -12.41
C ASP A 58 -26.51 15.82 -13.52
N ARG A 59 -27.05 16.55 -14.51
CA ARG A 59 -27.73 15.99 -15.70
C ARG A 59 -28.71 14.83 -15.41
N GLY A 60 -29.50 14.95 -14.34
CA GLY A 60 -30.50 13.93 -13.97
C GLY A 60 -29.96 12.72 -13.19
N VAL A 61 -28.68 12.73 -12.83
CA VAL A 61 -28.05 11.73 -11.96
C VAL A 61 -27.65 12.39 -10.65
N THR A 62 -28.09 11.82 -9.53
CA THR A 62 -27.64 12.25 -8.21
C THR A 62 -26.51 11.34 -7.75
N SER A 63 -25.42 11.94 -7.25
CA SER A 63 -24.25 11.23 -6.74
C SER A 63 -24.05 11.56 -5.27
N TRP A 64 -23.91 10.55 -4.42
CA TRP A 64 -23.60 10.70 -3.00
C TRP A 64 -22.24 10.06 -2.68
N PRO A 65 -21.35 10.76 -1.95
CA PRO A 65 -20.21 10.10 -1.32
C PRO A 65 -20.71 9.24 -0.16
N VAL A 66 -20.16 8.04 -0.02
CA VAL A 66 -20.45 7.12 1.09
C VAL A 66 -19.11 6.81 1.78
N PRO A 67 -18.77 7.51 2.88
CA PRO A 67 -17.50 7.30 3.54
C PRO A 67 -17.41 5.89 4.13
N ILE A 68 -16.26 5.23 3.98
CA ILE A 68 -15.98 3.94 4.61
C ILE A 68 -15.25 4.21 5.93
N ASP A 69 -16.01 4.66 6.93
CA ASP A 69 -15.50 4.93 8.28
C ASP A 69 -15.68 3.69 9.16
N LEU A 70 -14.85 2.67 8.91
CA LEU A 70 -14.85 1.39 9.62
C LEU A 70 -13.47 1.07 10.18
N PRO A 71 -13.37 0.44 11.38
CA PRO A 71 -12.12 -0.14 11.86
C PRO A 71 -11.46 -1.03 10.81
N SER A 72 -10.13 -1.08 10.79
CA SER A 72 -9.34 -1.82 9.80
C SER A 72 -9.67 -3.31 9.83
N GLU A 73 -9.94 -3.89 11.00
CA GLU A 73 -10.28 -5.30 11.14
C GLU A 73 -11.59 -5.64 10.44
N LEU A 74 -12.62 -4.81 10.59
CA LEU A 74 -13.89 -4.99 9.90
C LEU A 74 -13.71 -4.77 8.39
N ARG A 75 -12.99 -3.72 8.01
CA ARG A 75 -12.76 -3.37 6.60
C ARG A 75 -12.02 -4.46 5.83
N ASN A 76 -10.98 -5.04 6.43
CA ASN A 76 -10.19 -6.12 5.82
C ASN A 76 -10.99 -7.42 5.65
N ARG A 77 -12.14 -7.54 6.32
CA ARG A 77 -13.06 -8.68 6.22
C ARG A 77 -14.20 -8.46 5.24
N ILE A 78 -14.38 -7.24 4.74
CA ILE A 78 -15.37 -6.91 3.71
C ILE A 78 -14.99 -7.64 2.43
N THR A 79 -15.97 -8.36 1.88
CA THR A 79 -15.86 -9.02 0.57
C THR A 79 -16.61 -8.25 -0.50
N ARG A 80 -17.65 -7.50 -0.13
CA ARG A 80 -18.39 -6.63 -1.05
C ARG A 80 -19.24 -5.58 -0.33
N PHE A 81 -19.65 -4.57 -1.08
CA PHE A 81 -20.69 -3.62 -0.69
C PHE A 81 -21.91 -3.79 -1.57
N GLU A 82 -23.10 -3.60 -1.01
CA GLU A 82 -24.37 -3.71 -1.72
C GLU A 82 -25.26 -2.52 -1.38
N ILE A 83 -25.95 -1.95 -2.38
CA ILE A 83 -27.00 -0.97 -2.12
C ILE A 83 -28.21 -1.68 -1.53
N GLU A 84 -28.70 -1.22 -0.38
CA GLU A 84 -29.82 -1.86 0.31
C GLU A 84 -31.07 -1.97 -0.58
N GLY A 85 -31.64 -3.18 -0.65
CA GLY A 85 -32.86 -3.45 -1.40
C GLY A 85 -32.71 -3.51 -2.92
N GLN A 86 -31.48 -3.49 -3.47
CA GLN A 86 -31.23 -3.53 -4.91
C GLN A 86 -30.63 -4.85 -5.37
N ALA A 87 -31.33 -5.53 -6.29
CA ALA A 87 -30.84 -6.74 -6.95
C ALA A 87 -30.33 -6.42 -8.35
N SER A 88 -29.13 -5.85 -8.45
CA SER A 88 -28.48 -5.48 -9.71
C SER A 88 -26.96 -5.62 -9.58
N ALA A 89 -26.30 -6.09 -10.65
CA ALA A 89 -24.83 -6.12 -10.70
C ALA A 89 -24.20 -4.75 -10.44
N GLY A 90 -24.82 -3.68 -10.97
CA GLY A 90 -24.33 -2.31 -10.77
C GLY A 90 -24.47 -1.81 -9.32
N ALA A 91 -25.34 -2.43 -8.53
CA ALA A 91 -25.56 -2.10 -7.13
C ALA A 91 -24.59 -2.84 -6.17
N VAL A 92 -23.75 -3.73 -6.70
CA VAL A 92 -22.75 -4.48 -5.95
C VAL A 92 -21.36 -4.01 -6.33
N LEU A 93 -20.55 -3.73 -5.32
CA LEU A 93 -19.12 -3.47 -5.47
C LEU A 93 -18.34 -4.58 -4.75
N LEU A 94 -17.70 -5.45 -5.51
CA LEU A 94 -16.76 -6.43 -4.97
C LEU A 94 -15.53 -5.70 -4.44
N ALA A 95 -15.15 -6.04 -3.21
CA ALA A 95 -13.92 -5.57 -2.61
C ALA A 95 -12.74 -6.36 -3.20
N ASP A 96 -11.72 -5.66 -3.65
CA ASP A 96 -10.44 -6.24 -4.02
C ASP A 96 -9.35 -5.80 -3.05
N ASP A 97 -8.11 -6.10 -3.39
CA ASP A 97 -6.97 -5.77 -2.55
C ASP A 97 -6.68 -4.26 -2.44
N SER A 98 -7.36 -3.39 -3.21
CA SER A 98 -7.26 -1.93 -3.03
C SER A 98 -7.98 -1.44 -1.76
N LEU A 99 -8.94 -2.21 -1.26
CA LEU A 99 -9.70 -1.87 -0.06
C LEU A 99 -8.98 -2.27 1.24
N ARG A 100 -8.02 -3.22 1.16
CA ARG A 100 -7.25 -3.73 2.30
C ARG A 100 -6.12 -2.77 2.66
N ARG A 101 -6.18 -2.14 3.84
CA ARG A 101 -5.05 -1.39 4.39
C ARG A 101 -4.01 -2.34 4.97
N ARG A 102 -2.73 -2.08 4.70
CA ARG A 102 -1.61 -2.87 5.23
C ARG A 102 -1.47 -2.63 6.73
N LYS A 103 -1.30 -3.70 7.49
CA LYS A 103 -0.87 -3.62 8.87
C LYS A 103 0.62 -3.33 8.90
N VAL A 104 0.98 -2.12 9.28
CA VAL A 104 2.37 -1.68 9.37
C VAL A 104 2.71 -1.44 10.82
N ALA A 105 3.71 -2.16 11.31
CA ALA A 105 4.18 -1.99 12.66
C ALA A 105 5.42 -1.09 12.71
N LEU A 106 5.40 -0.12 13.60
CA LEU A 106 6.55 0.74 13.88
C LEU A 106 7.18 0.30 15.20
N VAL A 107 8.47 -0.03 15.15
CA VAL A 107 9.22 -0.39 16.37
C VAL A 107 10.38 0.59 16.51
N GLY A 108 10.43 1.26 17.66
CA GLY A 108 11.48 2.21 18.02
C GLY A 108 11.30 2.69 19.46
N ASP A 109 12.25 3.48 19.95
CA ASP A 109 12.17 4.05 21.30
C ASP A 109 11.45 5.42 21.22
N ASP A 110 10.19 5.49 21.66
CA ASP A 110 9.39 6.74 21.64
C ASP A 110 9.60 7.63 22.88
N ARG A 111 10.73 7.47 23.59
CA ARG A 111 11.05 8.20 24.83
C ARG A 111 11.40 9.70 24.61
N ALA A 112 10.83 10.36 23.61
CA ALA A 112 11.00 11.79 23.38
C ALA A 112 9.84 12.58 24.04
N GLY A 113 10.16 13.50 24.95
CA GLY A 113 9.20 14.45 25.50
C GLY A 113 8.60 15.38 24.44
N GLU A 114 7.54 16.14 24.78
CA GLU A 114 6.76 16.93 23.80
C GLU A 114 7.60 17.90 22.93
N GLY A 115 8.67 18.47 23.48
CA GLY A 115 9.60 19.37 22.77
C GLY A 115 10.63 18.69 21.86
N GLN A 116 10.74 17.36 21.91
CA GLN A 116 11.67 16.54 21.12
C GLN A 116 10.94 15.64 20.12
N ARG A 117 9.62 15.81 19.93
CA ARG A 117 8.82 14.98 19.01
C ARG A 117 9.30 15.06 17.55
N LEU A 118 9.84 16.19 17.10
CA LEU A 118 10.45 16.31 15.77
C LEU A 118 11.80 15.59 15.63
N LEU A 119 12.41 15.20 16.74
CA LEU A 119 13.61 14.37 16.78
C LEU A 119 13.26 12.88 16.94
N SER A 120 12.04 12.56 17.37
CA SER A 120 11.56 11.17 17.46
C SER A 120 11.63 10.51 16.08
N PRO A 121 12.39 9.41 15.93
CA PRO A 121 12.51 8.70 14.67
C PRO A 121 11.16 8.18 14.13
N LEU A 122 10.18 7.96 15.02
CA LEU A 122 8.87 7.44 14.65
C LEU A 122 7.86 8.52 14.24
N HIS A 123 8.08 9.79 14.58
CA HIS A 123 7.11 10.86 14.32
C HIS A 123 6.79 11.02 12.83
N TYR A 124 7.81 11.10 11.99
CA TYR A 124 7.62 11.25 10.54
C TYR A 124 7.10 9.97 9.89
N LEU A 125 7.54 8.80 10.35
CA LEU A 125 7.01 7.50 9.89
C LEU A 125 5.51 7.39 10.16
N ARG A 126 5.07 7.72 11.39
CA ARG A 126 3.66 7.74 11.77
C ARG A 126 2.87 8.70 10.88
N ARG A 127 3.37 9.91 10.68
CA ARG A 127 2.69 10.92 9.84
C ARG A 127 2.60 10.49 8.37
N ALA A 128 3.65 9.86 7.84
CA ALA A 128 3.70 9.41 6.46
C ALA A 128 2.79 8.20 6.19
N LEU A 129 2.70 7.26 7.15
CA LEU A 129 2.04 5.98 6.94
C LEU A 129 0.58 5.95 7.44
N ALA A 130 0.19 6.76 8.43
CA ALA A 130 -1.17 6.79 8.97
C ALA A 130 -2.28 6.98 7.90
N PRO A 131 -2.08 7.80 6.84
CA PRO A 131 -3.10 7.99 5.82
C PRO A 131 -3.35 6.77 4.92
N SER A 132 -2.44 5.81 4.80
CA SER A 132 -2.59 4.66 3.88
C SER A 132 -2.50 3.28 4.55
N THR A 133 -2.20 3.23 5.85
CA THR A 133 -1.94 1.98 6.57
C THR A 133 -2.74 1.86 7.87
N ASP A 134 -2.73 0.67 8.45
CA ASP A 134 -3.15 0.39 9.82
C ASP A 134 -1.89 0.29 10.69
N LEU A 135 -1.66 1.29 11.55
CA LEU A 135 -0.43 1.43 12.30
C LEU A 135 -0.52 0.77 13.66
N ILE A 136 0.48 -0.07 13.97
CA ILE A 136 0.66 -0.69 15.28
C ILE A 136 2.01 -0.25 15.84
N GLU A 137 2.04 0.15 17.10
CA GLU A 137 3.27 0.56 17.78
C GLU A 137 3.43 -0.24 19.06
N GLY A 138 4.64 -0.73 19.32
CA GLY A 138 4.89 -1.55 20.49
C GLY A 138 6.28 -2.17 20.49
N GLY A 139 6.52 -3.03 21.47
CA GLY A 139 7.70 -3.88 21.48
C GLY A 139 7.64 -4.91 20.36
N MET A 140 8.80 -5.38 19.92
CA MET A 140 8.88 -6.34 18.81
C MET A 140 8.08 -7.63 19.05
N GLY A 141 8.06 -8.14 20.29
CA GLY A 141 7.30 -9.34 20.64
C GLY A 141 5.79 -9.17 20.45
N ASP A 142 5.23 -8.04 20.88
CA ASP A 142 3.80 -7.73 20.75
C ASP A 142 3.44 -7.49 19.27
N VAL A 143 4.32 -6.77 18.56
CA VAL A 143 4.16 -6.46 17.14
C VAL A 143 4.12 -7.74 16.30
N LEU A 144 5.02 -8.70 16.54
CA LEU A 144 5.03 -9.96 15.79
C LEU A 144 3.75 -10.78 16.00
N GLN A 145 3.16 -10.74 17.20
CA GLN A 145 1.88 -11.41 17.48
C GLN A 145 0.70 -10.80 16.71
N ALA A 146 0.76 -9.51 16.38
CA ALA A 146 -0.27 -8.83 15.61
C ALA A 146 -0.27 -9.19 14.10
N ALA A 147 0.71 -10.00 13.66
CA ALA A 147 0.91 -10.46 12.29
C ALA A 147 0.86 -9.32 11.25
N PRO A 148 1.79 -8.35 11.33
CA PRO A 148 1.84 -7.24 10.38
C PRO A 148 2.36 -7.69 9.01
N ASP A 149 1.96 -6.96 7.97
CA ASP A 149 2.50 -7.11 6.61
C ASP A 149 3.91 -6.50 6.50
N VAL A 150 4.15 -5.41 7.24
CA VAL A 150 5.38 -4.62 7.18
C VAL A 150 5.84 -4.27 8.59
N ILE A 151 7.14 -4.36 8.86
CA ILE A 151 7.76 -3.89 10.09
C ILE A 151 8.77 -2.80 9.72
N VAL A 152 8.66 -1.64 10.35
CA VAL A 152 9.58 -0.51 10.18
C VAL A 152 10.37 -0.28 11.46
N LEU A 153 11.70 -0.34 11.35
CA LEU A 153 12.64 -0.16 12.45
C LEU A 153 13.47 1.10 12.23
N ALA A 154 13.51 1.98 13.23
CA ALA A 154 14.32 3.19 13.18
C ALA A 154 15.50 3.10 14.15
N ASP A 155 16.73 3.11 13.61
CA ASP A 155 18.00 3.14 14.35
C ASP A 155 18.11 2.10 15.48
N GLN A 156 17.78 0.83 15.16
CA GLN A 156 17.83 -0.30 16.08
C GLN A 156 18.98 -1.26 15.78
N ILE A 157 19.61 -1.75 16.85
CA ILE A 157 20.70 -2.73 16.84
C ILE A 157 20.35 -3.91 17.76
N GLY A 158 21.05 -5.04 17.60
CA GLY A 158 20.85 -6.23 18.43
C GLY A 158 19.70 -7.11 17.98
N LEU A 159 19.33 -7.09 16.69
CA LEU A 159 18.25 -7.92 16.18
C LEU A 159 18.53 -9.44 16.23
N ALA A 160 19.78 -9.85 16.44
CA ALA A 160 20.12 -11.26 16.62
C ALA A 160 19.36 -11.91 17.79
N ASP A 161 19.03 -11.12 18.81
CA ASP A 161 18.32 -11.57 20.00
C ASP A 161 16.79 -11.47 19.85
N THR A 162 16.30 -11.19 18.64
CA THR A 162 14.87 -11.04 18.35
C THR A 162 14.28 -12.33 17.76
N PRO A 163 13.67 -13.21 18.58
CA PRO A 163 13.09 -14.45 18.09
C PRO A 163 11.91 -14.19 17.16
N GLY A 164 11.80 -14.97 16.08
CA GLY A 164 10.66 -14.93 15.15
C GLY A 164 10.73 -13.87 14.06
N LEU A 165 11.60 -12.85 14.19
CA LEU A 165 11.70 -11.79 13.19
C LEU A 165 12.29 -12.30 11.87
N ARG A 166 13.31 -13.16 11.93
CA ARG A 166 13.88 -13.76 10.72
C ARG A 166 12.84 -14.63 10.02
N GLU A 167 12.18 -15.51 10.78
CA GLU A 167 11.17 -16.42 10.27
C GLU A 167 9.98 -15.65 9.65
N TRP A 168 9.59 -14.52 10.26
CA TRP A 168 8.56 -13.64 9.70
C TRP A 168 8.98 -13.01 8.37
N VAL A 169 10.24 -12.53 8.24
CA VAL A 169 10.73 -12.05 6.93
C VAL A 169 10.77 -13.22 5.94
N GLU A 170 11.35 -14.35 6.31
CA GLU A 170 11.43 -15.52 5.43
C GLU A 170 10.05 -16.02 4.96
N GLY A 171 9.01 -15.84 5.77
CA GLY A 171 7.62 -16.15 5.46
C GLY A 171 6.84 -15.06 4.69
N GLY A 172 7.52 -14.03 4.15
CA GLY A 172 6.90 -13.03 3.28
C GLY A 172 6.84 -11.60 3.84
N GLY A 173 7.33 -11.37 5.06
CA GLY A 173 7.34 -10.05 5.68
C GLY A 173 8.26 -9.04 4.97
N LEU A 174 7.85 -7.77 4.92
CA LEU A 174 8.70 -6.66 4.47
C LEU A 174 9.31 -5.93 5.67
N LEU A 175 10.61 -6.09 5.89
CA LEU A 175 11.36 -5.36 6.90
C LEU A 175 11.99 -4.09 6.31
N ILE A 176 11.54 -2.92 6.76
CA ILE A 176 12.15 -1.63 6.43
C ILE A 176 12.98 -1.16 7.62
N ARG A 177 14.27 -0.89 7.40
CA ARG A 177 15.19 -0.37 8.40
C ARG A 177 15.65 1.02 8.01
N PHE A 178 15.75 1.91 8.99
CA PHE A 178 16.39 3.22 8.86
C PHE A 178 17.67 3.23 9.67
N ALA A 179 18.77 3.63 9.04
CA ALA A 179 20.03 3.86 9.71
C ALA A 179 19.94 5.05 10.69
N GLY A 180 20.92 5.18 11.56
CA GLY A 180 21.02 6.34 12.44
C GLY A 180 22.25 6.31 13.34
N PRO A 181 22.33 7.27 14.28
CA PRO A 181 23.49 7.43 15.16
C PRO A 181 23.86 6.17 15.94
N ARG A 182 22.87 5.39 16.42
CA ARG A 182 23.14 4.17 17.20
C ARG A 182 23.76 3.08 16.33
N MET A 183 23.26 2.90 15.11
CA MET A 183 23.88 1.98 14.15
C MET A 183 25.28 2.43 13.76
N ALA A 184 25.49 3.73 13.48
CA ALA A 184 26.80 4.27 13.12
C ALA A 184 27.84 4.16 14.24
N ALA A 185 27.42 4.29 15.51
CA ALA A 185 28.29 4.17 16.67
C ALA A 185 28.54 2.72 17.12
N SER A 186 27.86 1.73 16.52
CA SER A 186 27.97 0.33 16.92
C SER A 186 29.24 -0.32 16.37
N GLU A 187 30.11 -0.78 17.27
CA GLU A 187 31.30 -1.58 16.90
C GLU A 187 30.94 -2.96 16.34
N ARG A 188 29.74 -3.48 16.69
CA ARG A 188 29.24 -4.79 16.24
C ARG A 188 28.29 -4.68 15.04
N LEU A 189 28.24 -3.53 14.36
CA LEU A 189 27.38 -3.33 13.19
C LEU A 189 27.61 -4.39 12.10
N ALA A 190 28.85 -4.85 11.93
CA ALA A 190 29.19 -5.88 10.94
C ALA A 190 28.56 -7.26 11.22
N GLU A 191 28.10 -7.51 12.45
CA GLU A 191 27.43 -8.74 12.90
C GLU A 191 25.90 -8.59 12.91
N GLU A 192 25.38 -7.38 12.67
CA GLU A 192 23.95 -7.09 12.71
C GLU A 192 23.21 -7.86 11.59
N PRO A 193 22.23 -8.71 11.93
CA PRO A 193 21.50 -9.50 10.93
C PRO A 193 20.43 -8.65 10.24
N LEU A 194 19.79 -9.25 9.21
CA LEU A 194 18.63 -8.67 8.52
C LEU A 194 18.91 -7.30 7.87
N LEU A 195 20.13 -7.15 7.36
CA LEU A 195 20.53 -6.01 6.53
C LEU A 195 20.64 -6.46 5.06
N PRO A 196 20.15 -5.65 4.12
CA PRO A 196 20.26 -5.98 2.71
C PRO A 196 21.68 -5.85 2.17
N VAL A 197 22.60 -5.19 2.87
CA VAL A 197 24.01 -5.04 2.49
C VAL A 197 24.89 -5.01 3.74
N ARG A 198 26.17 -5.37 3.59
CA ARG A 198 27.15 -5.13 4.66
C ARG A 198 27.43 -3.64 4.76
N LEU A 199 27.58 -3.15 5.99
CA LEU A 199 27.75 -1.73 6.28
C LEU A 199 29.13 -1.49 6.88
N ARG A 200 29.76 -0.38 6.48
CA ARG A 200 30.99 0.10 7.10
C ARG A 200 30.67 0.62 8.50
N ALA A 201 31.55 0.34 9.46
CA ALA A 201 31.49 0.97 10.76
C ALA A 201 31.73 2.49 10.63
N GLY A 202 31.00 3.28 11.42
CA GLY A 202 31.05 4.75 11.37
C GLY A 202 30.12 5.35 10.31
N GLY A 203 29.45 6.44 10.69
CA GLY A 203 28.68 7.26 9.77
C GLY A 203 29.59 8.12 8.88
N ARG A 204 29.18 8.38 7.64
CA ARG A 204 29.76 9.41 6.80
C ARG A 204 28.99 10.70 7.04
N ASP A 205 29.63 11.67 7.69
CA ASP A 205 29.15 13.04 7.69
C ASP A 205 29.42 13.70 6.33
N ILE A 206 28.37 14.29 5.79
CA ILE A 206 28.29 15.01 4.53
C ILE A 206 27.89 16.45 4.88
N GLY A 207 28.84 17.22 5.40
CA GLY A 207 28.61 18.66 5.64
C GLY A 207 28.11 19.07 7.02
N GLY A 208 28.46 18.34 8.08
CA GLY A 208 28.36 18.85 9.45
C GLY A 208 29.29 20.05 9.70
N ALA A 209 29.11 20.78 10.81
CA ALA A 209 29.89 22.00 11.13
C ALA A 209 31.43 21.82 11.15
N LEU A 210 31.93 20.58 11.18
CA LEU A 210 33.34 20.20 11.10
C LEU A 210 33.71 19.45 9.80
N ALA A 211 32.74 19.10 8.96
CA ALA A 211 32.92 18.39 7.69
C ALA A 211 32.76 19.36 6.50
N TRP A 212 33.80 19.50 5.70
CA TRP A 212 33.92 20.49 4.63
C TRP A 212 33.18 20.11 3.32
N GLY A 213 32.12 19.30 3.40
CA GLY A 213 31.38 18.81 2.23
C GLY A 213 30.01 19.48 2.07
N GLU A 214 29.58 19.76 0.85
CA GLU A 214 28.18 20.16 0.60
C GLU A 214 27.22 18.96 0.78
N PRO A 215 26.01 19.17 1.34
CA PRO A 215 24.96 18.16 1.38
C PRO A 215 24.72 17.56 -0.02
N ARG A 216 24.41 16.27 -0.09
CA ARG A 216 24.15 15.59 -1.36
C ARG A 216 22.67 15.55 -1.67
N GLY A 217 22.32 15.93 -2.90
CA GLY A 217 20.99 15.69 -3.44
C GLY A 217 20.74 14.21 -3.72
N ILE A 218 19.48 13.86 -3.90
CA ILE A 218 19.04 12.51 -4.33
C ILE A 218 19.13 12.45 -5.86
N ALA A 219 19.62 11.34 -6.41
CA ALA A 219 19.65 11.14 -7.86
C ALA A 219 18.28 10.68 -8.38
N ASP A 220 18.02 10.90 -9.67
CA ASP A 220 16.81 10.40 -10.31
C ASP A 220 16.65 8.88 -10.14
N PHE A 221 15.40 8.44 -9.98
CA PHE A 221 15.10 7.02 -9.82
C PHE A 221 15.19 6.27 -11.16
N ALA A 222 15.63 5.02 -11.10
CA ALA A 222 15.63 4.13 -12.25
C ALA A 222 14.19 3.89 -12.76
N ALA A 223 14.05 3.72 -14.07
CA ALA A 223 12.74 3.56 -14.73
C ALA A 223 12.04 2.23 -14.42
N ASP A 224 12.79 1.23 -13.97
CA ASP A 224 12.39 -0.15 -13.71
C ASP A 224 12.38 -0.52 -12.20
N GLY A 225 12.45 0.50 -11.33
CA GLY A 225 12.49 0.31 -9.87
C GLY A 225 11.17 0.59 -9.14
N PRO A 226 11.08 0.26 -7.84
CA PRO A 226 9.89 0.56 -7.03
C PRO A 226 9.58 2.06 -6.97
N PHE A 227 10.59 2.92 -7.19
CA PHE A 227 10.45 4.38 -7.16
C PHE A 227 10.35 5.03 -8.56
N ALA A 228 10.18 4.24 -9.62
CA ALA A 228 10.10 4.73 -10.99
C ALA A 228 9.04 5.83 -11.18
N GLY A 229 9.43 6.98 -11.73
CA GLY A 229 8.54 8.10 -12.00
C GLY A 229 8.18 8.97 -10.80
N LEU A 230 8.75 8.72 -9.61
CA LEU A 230 8.67 9.70 -8.51
C LEU A 230 9.54 10.92 -8.83
N ALA A 231 9.03 12.11 -8.51
CA ALA A 231 9.76 13.35 -8.71
C ALA A 231 10.69 13.64 -7.52
N VAL A 232 11.96 13.91 -7.79
CA VAL A 232 12.93 14.27 -6.75
C VAL A 232 12.88 15.78 -6.49
N PRO A 233 12.55 16.23 -5.26
CA PRO A 233 12.59 17.65 -4.92
C PRO A 233 14.01 18.22 -5.02
N ALA A 234 14.17 19.41 -5.61
CA ALA A 234 15.48 20.05 -5.79
C ALA A 234 16.16 20.44 -4.47
N ASP A 235 15.38 20.59 -3.39
CA ASP A 235 15.85 20.92 -2.05
C ASP A 235 16.08 19.68 -1.16
N ALA A 236 15.80 18.47 -1.65
CA ALA A 236 16.07 17.23 -0.92
C ALA A 236 17.59 17.03 -0.76
N ALA A 237 18.05 16.97 0.48
CA ALA A 237 19.46 16.98 0.85
C ALA A 237 19.75 16.01 1.99
N VAL A 238 20.80 15.20 1.79
CA VAL A 238 21.34 14.24 2.76
C VAL A 238 22.68 14.75 3.27
N ARG A 239 22.78 14.85 4.59
CA ARG A 239 23.91 15.39 5.37
C ARG A 239 24.68 14.33 6.12
N ALA A 240 24.12 13.15 6.32
CA ALA A 240 24.86 12.01 6.84
C ALA A 240 24.25 10.70 6.34
N GLN A 241 25.08 9.67 6.22
CA GLN A 241 24.62 8.34 5.85
C GLN A 241 25.55 7.26 6.37
N LEU A 242 25.01 6.05 6.52
CA LEU A 242 25.80 4.86 6.78
C LEU A 242 26.19 4.20 5.46
N LEU A 243 27.48 3.99 5.19
CA LEU A 243 27.93 3.51 3.89
C LEU A 243 27.85 1.98 3.78
N ALA A 244 27.41 1.50 2.63
CA ALA A 244 27.58 0.09 2.26
C ALA A 244 29.06 -0.23 2.01
N GLU A 245 29.47 -1.45 2.36
CA GLU A 245 30.73 -2.01 1.91
C GLU A 245 30.65 -2.29 0.41
N PRO A 246 31.70 -1.98 -0.38
CA PRO A 246 31.76 -2.34 -1.78
C PRO A 246 31.67 -3.86 -1.94
N ALA A 247 30.72 -4.32 -2.75
CA ALA A 247 30.56 -5.72 -3.12
C ALA A 247 30.16 -5.80 -4.61
N PRO A 248 30.48 -6.89 -5.32
CA PRO A 248 30.15 -7.03 -6.74
C PRO A 248 28.65 -6.89 -7.05
N ASP A 249 27.81 -7.35 -6.13
CA ASP A 249 26.34 -7.37 -6.22
C ASP A 249 25.67 -6.14 -5.57
N LEU A 250 26.46 -5.19 -5.04
CA LEU A 250 25.92 -3.98 -4.44
C LEU A 250 25.08 -3.19 -5.44
N GLY A 251 25.46 -3.17 -6.72
CA GLY A 251 24.73 -2.48 -7.77
C GLY A 251 23.26 -2.88 -7.86
N ASP A 252 23.01 -4.20 -7.84
CA ASP A 252 21.68 -4.81 -7.99
C ASP A 252 20.79 -4.61 -6.75
N ARG A 253 21.43 -4.36 -5.60
CA ARG A 253 20.74 -4.13 -4.33
C ARG A 253 20.30 -2.67 -4.17
N ILE A 254 20.77 -1.74 -4.99
CA ILE A 254 20.46 -0.31 -4.83
C ILE A 254 19.17 0.05 -5.57
N ILE A 255 18.20 0.62 -4.84
CA ILE A 255 16.95 1.13 -5.41
C ILE A 255 16.80 2.65 -5.35
N ALA A 256 17.70 3.34 -4.64
CA ALA A 256 17.83 4.79 -4.69
C ALA A 256 19.28 5.21 -4.42
N ARG A 257 19.74 6.27 -5.09
CA ARG A 257 21.11 6.79 -4.99
C ARG A 257 21.12 8.25 -4.60
N LEU A 258 22.24 8.69 -4.04
CA LEU A 258 22.59 10.10 -4.00
C LEU A 258 23.22 10.55 -5.32
N SER A 259 23.27 11.86 -5.51
CA SER A 259 23.92 12.54 -6.65
C SER A 259 25.39 12.18 -6.86
N ASP A 260 26.09 11.70 -5.81
CA ASP A 260 27.47 11.20 -5.90
C ASP A 260 27.54 9.69 -6.20
N GLY A 261 26.41 9.05 -6.49
CA GLY A 261 26.29 7.63 -6.84
C GLY A 261 26.22 6.68 -5.64
N THR A 262 26.41 7.17 -4.42
CA THR A 262 26.37 6.33 -3.21
C THR A 262 24.93 5.84 -2.90
N PRO A 263 24.78 4.67 -2.26
CA PRO A 263 23.47 4.12 -1.94
C PRO A 263 22.70 4.99 -0.93
N LEU A 264 21.48 5.38 -1.28
CA LEU A 264 20.52 5.98 -0.34
C LEU A 264 19.55 4.92 0.21
N VAL A 265 19.07 4.03 -0.66
CA VAL A 265 18.20 2.91 -0.28
C VAL A 265 18.69 1.64 -0.94
N THR A 266 18.87 0.59 -0.13
CA THR A 266 19.21 -0.76 -0.60
C THR A 266 18.12 -1.75 -0.25
N ARG A 267 18.03 -2.84 -1.02
CA ARG A 267 17.11 -3.95 -0.79
C ARG A 267 17.76 -5.31 -1.05
N ALA A 268 17.24 -6.34 -0.41
CA ALA A 268 17.58 -7.74 -0.69
C ALA A 268 16.41 -8.66 -0.34
N ALA A 269 16.28 -9.77 -1.06
CA ALA A 269 15.34 -10.83 -0.70
C ALA A 269 15.87 -11.67 0.46
N LEU A 270 14.96 -12.17 1.28
CA LEU A 270 15.24 -13.18 2.31
C LEU A 270 14.03 -14.12 2.41
N GLY A 271 14.19 -15.37 1.99
CA GLY A 271 13.05 -16.29 1.81
C GLY A 271 12.02 -15.71 0.84
N GLN A 272 10.76 -15.69 1.25
CA GLN A 272 9.65 -15.06 0.54
C GLN A 272 9.50 -13.55 0.83
N GLY A 273 10.25 -13.01 1.79
CA GLY A 273 10.15 -11.60 2.17
C GLY A 273 11.28 -10.73 1.63
N GLN A 274 11.36 -9.52 2.20
CA GLN A 274 12.28 -8.48 1.76
C GLN A 274 12.88 -7.72 2.93
N LEU A 275 14.13 -7.35 2.73
CA LEU A 275 14.88 -6.42 3.57
C LEU A 275 15.07 -5.14 2.77
N VAL A 276 14.72 -4.00 3.35
CA VAL A 276 14.98 -2.67 2.81
C VAL A 276 15.71 -1.85 3.86
N LEU A 277 16.76 -1.13 3.45
CA LEU A 277 17.51 -0.23 4.31
C LEU A 277 17.57 1.15 3.69
N PHE A 278 17.08 2.14 4.41
CA PHE A 278 17.41 3.54 4.18
C PHE A 278 18.71 3.85 4.90
N HIS A 279 19.72 4.31 4.15
CA HIS A 279 21.06 4.63 4.66
C HIS A 279 21.11 5.95 5.45
N THR A 280 19.96 6.59 5.67
CA THR A 280 19.76 7.83 6.45
C THR A 280 18.71 7.60 7.55
N THR A 281 18.59 8.54 8.48
CA THR A 281 17.57 8.52 9.52
C THR A 281 16.15 8.71 8.99
N ALA A 282 15.17 8.18 9.73
CA ALA A 282 13.73 8.39 9.52
C ALA A 282 13.22 9.77 9.99
N ASN A 283 14.12 10.63 10.48
CA ASN A 283 13.83 11.97 10.99
C ASN A 283 14.67 13.02 10.23
N ALA A 284 14.62 14.26 10.71
CA ALA A 284 15.31 15.38 10.09
C ALA A 284 16.81 15.49 10.42
N GLU A 285 17.38 14.56 11.20
CA GLU A 285 18.74 14.68 11.74
C GLU A 285 19.81 14.56 10.65
N TRP A 286 19.72 13.53 9.80
CA TRP A 286 20.71 13.26 8.75
C TRP A 286 20.25 13.71 7.37
N SER A 287 18.97 14.03 7.18
CA SER A 287 18.43 14.49 5.89
C SER A 287 17.16 15.29 6.10
N ASN A 288 16.75 16.09 5.12
CA ASN A 288 15.38 16.64 5.10
C ASN A 288 14.39 15.74 4.33
N LEU A 289 14.81 14.55 3.89
CA LEU A 289 13.96 13.60 3.15
C LEU A 289 12.68 13.30 3.95
N ALA A 290 12.80 13.02 5.25
CA ALA A 290 11.67 12.67 6.12
C ALA A 290 10.55 13.74 6.20
N ILE A 291 10.86 14.98 5.81
CA ILE A 291 9.91 16.12 5.80
C ILE A 291 9.25 16.27 4.41
N SER A 292 9.84 15.69 3.36
CA SER A 292 9.39 15.85 1.98
C SER A 292 8.18 14.96 1.63
N GLY A 293 7.42 15.36 0.60
CA GLY A 293 6.39 14.51 0.01
C GLY A 293 6.96 13.22 -0.60
N LEU A 294 8.18 13.29 -1.15
CA LEU A 294 8.89 12.13 -1.72
C LEU A 294 9.03 11.00 -0.70
N PHE A 295 9.28 11.30 0.57
CA PHE A 295 9.39 10.27 1.61
C PHE A 295 8.09 9.49 1.82
N VAL A 296 6.96 10.20 1.80
CA VAL A 296 5.63 9.58 1.88
C VAL A 296 5.41 8.67 0.68
N GLU A 297 5.68 9.17 -0.54
CA GLU A 297 5.53 8.40 -1.77
C GLU A 297 6.42 7.15 -1.81
N MET A 298 7.68 7.26 -1.38
CA MET A 298 8.61 6.14 -1.30
C MET A 298 8.10 5.06 -0.34
N LEU A 299 7.71 5.44 0.88
CA LEU A 299 7.17 4.50 1.87
C LEU A 299 5.90 3.82 1.38
N ASP A 300 4.98 4.59 0.81
CA ASP A 300 3.70 4.10 0.31
C ASP A 300 3.89 3.08 -0.83
N ARG A 301 4.87 3.32 -1.71
CA ARG A 301 5.24 2.34 -2.75
C ARG A 301 5.86 1.07 -2.19
N LEU A 302 6.76 1.17 -1.21
CA LEU A 302 7.33 -0.01 -0.54
C LEU A 302 6.25 -0.84 0.15
N VAL A 303 5.38 -0.20 0.93
CA VAL A 303 4.29 -0.86 1.66
C VAL A 303 3.30 -1.52 0.70
N ARG A 304 2.97 -0.89 -0.44
CA ARG A 304 2.15 -1.52 -1.48
C ARG A 304 2.83 -2.71 -2.15
N SER A 305 4.15 -2.67 -2.31
CA SER A 305 4.92 -3.76 -2.93
C SER A 305 5.07 -5.01 -2.05
N ALA A 306 4.83 -4.91 -0.73
CA ALA A 306 4.90 -6.03 0.20
C ALA A 306 3.98 -7.22 -0.18
N ARG A 307 2.90 -6.97 -0.94
CA ARG A 307 2.00 -8.02 -1.46
C ARG A 307 2.57 -8.79 -2.65
N VAL A 308 3.51 -8.22 -3.41
CA VAL A 308 3.95 -8.77 -4.71
C VAL A 308 4.97 -9.89 -4.55
N ILE A 309 5.60 -10.02 -3.39
CA ILE A 309 6.87 -10.76 -3.26
C ILE A 309 6.71 -12.12 -2.57
N ALA A 310 5.52 -12.42 -2.04
CA ALA A 310 5.23 -13.71 -1.44
C ALA A 310 5.36 -14.90 -2.41
N GLU A 311 5.47 -14.71 -3.74
CA GLU A 311 5.94 -15.76 -4.66
C GLU A 311 6.33 -15.24 -6.07
N THR A 312 7.60 -15.48 -6.45
CA THR A 312 8.24 -15.42 -7.80
C THR A 312 8.40 -14.06 -8.51
N PRO A 313 9.59 -13.73 -9.07
CA PRO A 313 9.79 -12.57 -9.91
C PRO A 313 9.37 -12.86 -11.35
N GLU A 314 8.17 -12.46 -11.74
CA GLU A 314 7.85 -12.15 -13.15
C GLU A 314 6.49 -11.45 -13.26
N ALA A 315 6.58 -10.15 -13.54
CA ALA A 315 5.73 -9.35 -14.41
C ALA A 315 5.76 -7.91 -13.90
N ASP A 316 6.38 -7.05 -14.69
CA ASP A 316 6.08 -5.62 -14.71
C ASP A 316 4.54 -5.43 -14.64
N PRO A 317 3.97 -4.44 -13.93
CA PRO A 317 2.55 -4.10 -14.07
C PRO A 317 2.05 -3.96 -15.51
N ALA A 318 2.95 -3.84 -16.50
CA ALA A 318 2.66 -3.93 -17.93
C ALA A 318 2.51 -5.36 -18.52
N GLU A 319 2.75 -6.43 -17.76
CA GLU A 319 2.94 -7.80 -18.28
C GLU A 319 1.97 -8.87 -17.72
N GLN A 320 0.96 -8.54 -16.90
CA GLN A 320 -0.09 -9.53 -16.63
C GLN A 320 -0.91 -9.72 -17.90
N PRO A 321 -0.76 -10.84 -18.65
CA PRO A 321 -1.35 -10.92 -19.99
C PRO A 321 -2.83 -11.29 -19.91
N PHE A 322 -3.24 -11.94 -18.83
CA PHE A 322 -4.59 -12.41 -18.59
C PHE A 322 -4.96 -12.42 -17.10
N TRP A 323 -6.27 -12.41 -16.86
CA TRP A 323 -6.93 -12.43 -15.57
C TRP A 323 -7.87 -13.63 -15.53
N LEU A 324 -7.73 -14.50 -14.52
CA LEU A 324 -8.58 -15.67 -14.32
C LEU A 324 -9.76 -15.30 -13.42
N PRO A 325 -11.03 -15.52 -13.83
CA PRO A 325 -12.16 -15.27 -12.96
C PRO A 325 -12.20 -16.29 -11.81
N GLU A 326 -12.29 -15.80 -10.58
CA GLU A 326 -12.51 -16.61 -9.37
C GLU A 326 -13.98 -16.55 -8.95
N LEU A 327 -14.63 -15.42 -9.22
CA LEU A 327 -16.01 -15.18 -8.88
C LEU A 327 -16.62 -14.26 -9.92
N VAL A 328 -17.81 -14.58 -10.40
CA VAL A 328 -18.54 -13.80 -11.40
C VAL A 328 -19.88 -13.35 -10.81
N LEU A 329 -20.27 -12.12 -11.10
CA LEU A 329 -21.57 -11.56 -10.78
C LEU A 329 -22.56 -11.82 -11.93
N ASP A 330 -23.75 -12.32 -11.60
CA ASP A 330 -24.88 -12.27 -12.51
C ASP A 330 -25.46 -10.85 -12.63
N GLY A 331 -26.40 -10.63 -13.55
CA GLY A 331 -27.05 -9.32 -13.75
C GLY A 331 -27.82 -8.80 -12.53
N PHE A 332 -28.12 -9.65 -11.54
CA PHE A 332 -28.80 -9.32 -10.30
C PHE A 332 -27.82 -9.08 -9.13
N GLY A 333 -26.51 -9.14 -9.37
CA GLY A 333 -25.47 -8.94 -8.36
C GLY A 333 -25.19 -10.17 -7.50
N ARG A 334 -25.65 -11.37 -7.90
CA ARG A 334 -25.29 -12.61 -7.21
C ARG A 334 -23.93 -13.10 -7.65
N ALA A 335 -23.07 -13.34 -6.68
CA ALA A 335 -21.76 -13.92 -6.87
C ALA A 335 -21.82 -15.44 -6.96
N ALA A 336 -21.11 -16.02 -7.94
CA ALA A 336 -20.90 -17.46 -8.06
C ALA A 336 -19.50 -17.75 -8.60
N GLU A 337 -18.94 -18.90 -8.24
CA GLU A 337 -17.76 -19.44 -8.91
C GLU A 337 -18.09 -19.74 -10.38
N PRO A 338 -17.23 -19.35 -11.34
CA PRO A 338 -17.44 -19.67 -12.74
C PRO A 338 -17.32 -21.18 -12.98
N GLY A 339 -18.31 -21.78 -13.65
CA GLY A 339 -18.28 -23.21 -13.97
C GLY A 339 -17.17 -23.61 -14.93
N ASP A 340 -16.81 -22.72 -15.86
CA ASP A 340 -15.67 -22.86 -16.78
C ASP A 340 -14.95 -21.49 -16.88
N PRO A 341 -13.91 -21.25 -16.07
CA PRO A 341 -13.23 -19.96 -16.01
C PRO A 341 -12.43 -19.69 -17.29
N VAL A 342 -12.93 -18.81 -18.14
CA VAL A 342 -12.20 -18.33 -19.32
C VAL A 342 -11.27 -17.17 -18.92
N PRO A 343 -9.95 -17.26 -19.16
CA PRO A 343 -9.04 -16.15 -18.90
C PRO A 343 -9.39 -14.91 -19.74
N VAL A 344 -9.39 -13.74 -19.12
CA VAL A 344 -9.66 -12.45 -19.76
C VAL A 344 -8.35 -11.74 -20.03
N ALA A 345 -8.07 -11.39 -21.29
CA ALA A 345 -6.86 -10.63 -21.63
C ALA A 345 -6.83 -9.28 -20.89
N ALA A 346 -5.66 -8.81 -20.45
CA ALA A 346 -5.58 -7.56 -19.68
C ALA A 346 -6.09 -6.33 -20.43
N ALA A 347 -5.92 -6.29 -21.76
CA ALA A 347 -6.50 -5.23 -22.60
C ALA A 347 -8.03 -5.24 -22.55
N ASP A 348 -8.66 -6.42 -22.49
CA ASP A 348 -10.12 -6.55 -22.39
C ASP A 348 -10.62 -6.20 -21.00
N PHE A 349 -9.90 -6.66 -19.97
CA PHE A 349 -10.17 -6.31 -18.58
C PHE A 349 -10.15 -4.80 -18.37
N ALA A 350 -9.17 -4.10 -18.95
CA ALA A 350 -9.05 -2.65 -18.86
C ALA A 350 -10.18 -1.87 -19.56
N ARG A 351 -10.89 -2.49 -20.53
CA ARG A 351 -12.06 -1.89 -21.18
C ARG A 351 -13.31 -1.91 -20.29
N GLY A 352 -13.30 -2.66 -19.20
CA GLY A 352 -14.42 -2.78 -18.28
C GLY A 352 -15.27 -4.04 -18.50
N PRO A 353 -16.33 -4.20 -17.71
CA PRO A 353 -17.18 -5.39 -17.73
C PRO A 353 -17.92 -5.56 -19.07
N ALA A 354 -17.83 -6.76 -19.64
CA ALA A 354 -18.43 -7.14 -20.91
C ALA A 354 -18.81 -8.63 -20.91
N PRO A 355 -19.59 -9.15 -21.88
CA PRO A 355 -19.92 -10.58 -21.92
C PRO A 355 -18.69 -11.51 -21.95
N ALA A 356 -17.58 -11.08 -22.56
CA ALA A 356 -16.31 -11.81 -22.59
C ALA A 356 -15.40 -11.52 -21.38
N ALA A 357 -15.79 -10.57 -20.53
CA ALA A 357 -15.07 -10.14 -19.32
C ALA A 357 -16.12 -9.76 -18.25
N PRO A 358 -16.90 -10.73 -17.74
CA PRO A 358 -18.06 -10.42 -16.91
C PRO A 358 -17.66 -9.72 -15.61
N ALA A 359 -18.57 -8.99 -14.97
CA ALA A 359 -18.26 -8.38 -13.68
C ALA A 359 -17.93 -9.48 -12.65
N GLY A 360 -16.91 -9.29 -11.82
CA GLY A 360 -16.38 -10.37 -10.99
C GLY A 360 -15.09 -10.03 -10.26
N LEU A 361 -14.59 -11.00 -9.50
CA LEU A 361 -13.28 -10.96 -8.87
C LEU A 361 -12.32 -11.86 -9.66
N TYR A 362 -11.17 -11.31 -10.00
CA TYR A 362 -10.22 -11.93 -10.90
C TYR A 362 -8.85 -12.04 -10.28
N ARG A 363 -8.18 -13.16 -10.55
CA ARG A 363 -6.82 -13.46 -10.14
C ARG A 363 -5.85 -13.27 -11.30
N GLY A 364 -4.76 -12.56 -11.06
CA GLY A 364 -3.58 -12.52 -11.93
C GLY A 364 -2.34 -12.74 -11.07
N GLY A 365 -1.73 -13.92 -11.17
CA GLY A 365 -0.74 -14.37 -10.17
C GLY A 365 -1.37 -14.39 -8.77
N GLU A 366 -0.75 -13.73 -7.80
CA GLU A 366 -1.30 -13.57 -6.43
C GLU A 366 -2.17 -12.32 -6.25
N ARG A 367 -2.44 -11.57 -7.31
CA ARG A 367 -3.28 -10.36 -7.23
C ARG A 367 -4.74 -10.68 -7.44
N MET A 368 -5.58 -10.27 -6.50
CA MET A 368 -7.03 -10.17 -6.70
C MET A 368 -7.41 -8.74 -7.10
N VAL A 369 -8.16 -8.60 -8.18
CA VAL A 369 -8.70 -7.33 -8.70
C VAL A 369 -10.17 -7.51 -9.02
N ALA A 370 -11.00 -6.53 -8.66
CA ALA A 370 -12.43 -6.55 -8.94
C ALA A 370 -12.74 -5.81 -10.24
N LEU A 371 -13.45 -6.48 -11.15
CA LEU A 371 -14.08 -5.87 -12.31
C LEU A 371 -15.55 -5.61 -11.96
N ASN A 372 -15.87 -4.41 -11.48
CA ASN A 372 -17.22 -4.09 -11.02
C ASN A 372 -18.12 -3.60 -12.17
N ALA A 373 -19.40 -4.00 -12.15
CA ALA A 373 -20.41 -3.56 -13.11
C ALA A 373 -20.86 -2.10 -12.91
N GLY A 374 -20.72 -1.61 -11.67
CA GLY A 374 -21.03 -0.23 -11.32
C GLY A 374 -20.01 0.76 -11.90
N GLY A 375 -20.49 1.90 -12.35
CA GLY A 375 -19.65 2.95 -12.93
C GLY A 375 -20.44 4.24 -13.17
N PRO A 376 -19.86 5.21 -13.89
CA PRO A 376 -20.50 6.47 -14.18
C PRO A 376 -21.77 6.27 -15.01
N MET A 377 -22.83 6.98 -14.65
CA MET A 377 -24.04 7.09 -15.47
C MET A 377 -23.93 8.33 -16.34
N VAL A 378 -24.04 8.15 -17.64
CA VAL A 378 -24.03 9.23 -18.62
C VAL A 378 -25.35 9.21 -19.37
N PRO A 379 -26.01 10.36 -19.59
CA PRO A 379 -27.14 10.45 -20.49
C PRO A 379 -26.78 9.87 -21.86
N ALA A 380 -27.66 9.03 -22.41
CA ALA A 380 -27.47 8.51 -23.76
C ALA A 380 -27.95 9.55 -24.78
N ASP A 381 -27.06 9.96 -25.69
CA ASP A 381 -27.43 10.77 -26.85
C ASP A 381 -27.88 9.84 -27.99
N TRP A 382 -29.19 9.81 -28.24
CA TRP A 382 -29.77 9.08 -29.37
C TRP A 382 -30.06 10.03 -30.52
N PRO A 383 -29.52 9.80 -31.74
CA PRO A 383 -30.04 10.46 -32.93
C PRO A 383 -31.46 9.91 -33.17
N GLY A 384 -32.44 10.81 -33.07
CA GLY A 384 -33.86 10.49 -33.21
C GLY A 384 -34.27 9.95 -34.56
#